data_AF-A0A4U1EHM4-F1
#
_entry.id   AF-A0A4U1EHM4-F1
#
_cell.length_a   1.000
_cell.length_b   1.000
_cell.length_c   1.000
_cell.angle_alpha   90.00
_cell.angle_beta   90.00
_cell.angle_gamma   90.00
#
_symmetry.space_group_name_H-M   'P 1'
#
loop_
_entity.id
_entity.type
_entity.pdbx_description
1 polymer ?
#
loop_
_entity_poly.entity_id
_entity_poly.type
_entity_poly.pdbx_seq_one_letter_code
_entity_poly.pdbx_strand_id
1 'polypeptide(L)'
;MSWKEKSKFDEMAKADKVLYDGEMKDYGLAKGGKKKKDPNAPKRPPSGFFLFCSEFRPKVKSTNLGISIGDVAKKLGEIWNNLSDSEKQP
;
A
#
# COMPACT_ATOMS: atom_id res chain seq x y z
N MET A 1 -5.49 3.07 -28.71
CA MET A 1 -6.51 2.36 -27.91
C MET A 1 -7.21 3.33 -26.98
N SER A 2 -8.53 3.38 -27.09
CA SER A 2 -9.43 4.10 -26.19
C SER A 2 -9.35 3.53 -24.77
N TRP A 3 -9.61 4.37 -23.75
CA TRP A 3 -9.71 3.95 -22.35
C TRP A 3 -10.69 2.79 -22.17
N LYS A 4 -11.77 2.77 -22.95
CA LYS A 4 -12.79 1.72 -22.95
C LYS A 4 -12.24 0.37 -23.42
N GLU A 5 -11.33 0.39 -24.40
CA GLU A 5 -10.68 -0.82 -24.93
C GLU A 5 -9.66 -1.36 -23.95
N LYS A 6 -8.85 -0.49 -23.34
CA LYS A 6 -7.89 -0.88 -22.29
C LYS A 6 -8.57 -1.51 -21.08
N SER A 7 -9.73 -0.97 -20.67
CA SER A 7 -10.50 -1.49 -19.54
C SER A 7 -10.88 -2.98 -19.72
N LYS A 8 -11.28 -3.38 -20.93
CA LYS A 8 -11.65 -4.77 -21.22
C LYS A 8 -10.44 -5.72 -21.08
N PHE A 9 -9.27 -5.28 -21.56
CA PHE A 9 -8.04 -6.07 -21.44
C PHE A 9 -7.54 -6.12 -19.99
N ASP A 10 -7.68 -5.03 -19.22
CA ASP A 10 -7.34 -5.00 -17.81
C ASP A 10 -8.22 -5.93 -16.97
N GLU A 11 -9.52 -6.01 -17.27
CA GLU A 11 -10.45 -6.95 -16.61
C GLU A 11 -10.10 -8.41 -16.92
N MET A 12 -9.84 -8.71 -18.19
CA MET A 12 -9.45 -10.07 -18.62
C MET A 12 -8.12 -10.49 -17.96
N ALA A 13 -7.14 -9.59 -17.91
CA ALA A 13 -5.85 -9.85 -17.25
C ALA A 13 -5.98 -10.04 -15.74
N LYS A 14 -6.88 -9.29 -15.07
CA LYS A 14 -7.16 -9.48 -13.64
C LYS A 14 -7.81 -10.83 -13.37
N ALA A 15 -8.78 -11.24 -14.18
CA ALA A 15 -9.47 -12.51 -14.03
C ALA A 15 -8.50 -13.70 -14.22
N ASP A 16 -7.69 -13.67 -15.27
CA ASP A 16 -6.66 -14.68 -15.56
C ASP A 16 -5.64 -14.77 -14.42
N LYS A 17 -5.14 -13.63 -13.94
CA LYS A 17 -4.21 -13.58 -12.81
C LYS A 17 -4.79 -14.17 -11.53
N VAL A 18 -6.07 -13.97 -11.24
CA VAL A 18 -6.74 -14.53 -10.04
C VAL A 18 -6.84 -16.05 -10.13
N LEU A 19 -7.19 -16.58 -11.32
CA LEU A 19 -7.25 -18.03 -11.56
C LEU A 19 -5.88 -18.66 -11.40
N TYR A 20 -4.85 -18.08 -12.03
CA TYR A 20 -3.46 -18.52 -11.91
C TYR A 20 -2.95 -18.44 -10.47
N ASP A 21 -3.16 -17.32 -9.77
CA ASP A 21 -2.78 -17.17 -8.36
C ASP A 21 -3.53 -18.16 -7.46
N GLY A 22 -4.74 -18.60 -7.84
CA GLY A 22 -5.52 -19.61 -7.15
C GLY A 22 -4.96 -21.02 -7.36
N GLU A 23 -4.69 -21.39 -8.62
CA GLU A 23 -4.12 -22.67 -9.01
C GLU A 23 -2.71 -22.87 -8.47
N MET A 24 -1.92 -21.78 -8.40
CA MET A 24 -0.56 -21.80 -7.87
C MET A 24 -0.49 -21.76 -6.34
N LYS A 25 -1.61 -21.71 -5.59
CA LYS A 25 -1.58 -21.74 -4.11
C LYS A 25 -1.13 -23.09 -3.56
N ASP A 26 -1.55 -24.18 -4.21
CA ASP A 26 -1.21 -25.54 -3.81
C ASP A 26 0.15 -25.97 -4.39
N TYR A 27 0.61 -25.29 -5.44
CA TYR A 27 1.95 -25.45 -5.98
C TYR A 27 2.96 -24.79 -5.05
N GLY A 28 3.55 -25.58 -4.15
CA GLY A 28 4.50 -25.18 -3.09
C GLY A 28 5.82 -24.52 -3.54
N LEU A 29 5.87 -23.88 -4.72
CA LEU A 29 6.90 -22.88 -4.97
C LEU A 29 6.58 -21.67 -4.11
N ALA A 30 7.25 -21.59 -2.95
CA ALA A 30 7.24 -20.42 -2.09
C ALA A 30 7.33 -19.16 -2.96
N LYS A 31 6.22 -18.40 -3.07
CA LYS A 31 6.21 -17.10 -3.75
C LYS A 31 7.43 -16.35 -3.26
N GLY A 32 8.42 -16.22 -4.14
CA GLY A 32 9.80 -15.92 -3.75
C GLY A 32 9.81 -14.84 -2.69
N GLY A 33 10.20 -15.22 -1.47
CA GLY A 33 10.25 -14.29 -0.35
C GLY A 33 10.97 -13.03 -0.80
N LYS A 34 10.44 -11.86 -0.43
CA LYS A 34 10.97 -10.55 -0.82
C LYS A 34 12.50 -10.63 -0.83
N LYS A 35 13.12 -10.57 -2.02
CA LYS A 35 14.58 -10.64 -2.17
C LYS A 35 15.18 -9.67 -1.16
N LYS A 36 16.18 -10.12 -0.40
CA LYS A 36 16.88 -9.28 0.60
C LYS A 36 17.17 -7.95 -0.07
N LYS A 37 16.74 -6.85 0.56
CA LYS A 37 17.03 -5.51 0.04
C LYS A 37 18.54 -5.39 -0.10
N ASP A 38 18.99 -5.06 -1.31
CA ASP A 38 20.39 -4.75 -1.57
C ASP A 38 20.80 -3.59 -0.63
N PRO A 39 21.86 -3.74 0.20
CA PRO A 39 22.32 -2.69 1.09
C PRO A 39 22.74 -1.40 0.38
N ASN A 40 23.10 -1.47 -0.90
CA ASN A 40 23.53 -0.34 -1.72
C ASN A 40 22.40 0.22 -2.62
N ALA A 41 21.18 -0.37 -2.57
CA ALA A 41 20.07 0.19 -3.32
C ALA A 41 19.61 1.54 -2.71
N PRO A 42 19.34 2.56 -3.55
CA PRO A 42 18.83 3.83 -3.05
C PRO A 42 17.50 3.63 -2.34
N LYS A 43 17.33 4.35 -1.22
CA LYS A 43 16.09 4.31 -0.45
C LYS A 43 14.96 4.88 -1.31
N ARG A 44 13.88 4.11 -1.49
CA ARG A 44 12.71 4.56 -2.26
C ARG A 44 12.16 5.86 -1.67
N PRO A 45 11.71 6.81 -2.51
CA PRO A 45 11.08 8.01 -2.01
C PRO A 45 9.86 7.65 -1.16
N PRO A 46 9.59 8.38 -0.07
CA PRO A 46 8.40 8.18 0.74
C PRO A 46 7.15 8.47 -0.11
N SER A 47 6.14 7.59 -0.02
CA SER A 47 4.83 7.84 -0.62
C SER A 47 4.11 8.99 0.11
N GLY A 48 3.13 9.64 -0.52
CA GLY A 48 2.32 10.70 0.08
C GLY A 48 1.73 10.30 1.44
N PHE A 49 1.30 9.04 1.59
CA PHE A 49 0.85 8.50 2.88
C PHE A 49 1.93 8.54 3.97
N PHE A 50 3.19 8.28 3.62
CA PHE A 50 4.30 8.31 4.58
C PHE A 50 4.67 9.74 4.98
N LEU A 51 4.53 10.71 4.08
CA LEU A 51 4.69 12.13 4.39
C LEU A 51 3.60 12.57 5.38
N PHE A 52 2.33 12.28 5.08
CA PHE A 52 1.21 12.51 5.98
C PHE A 52 1.41 11.85 7.36
N CYS A 53 1.80 10.57 7.37
CA CYS A 53 2.09 9.86 8.60
C CYS A 53 3.20 10.53 9.42
N SER A 54 4.21 11.12 8.77
CA SER A 54 5.33 11.76 9.46
C SER A 54 4.89 13.02 10.23
N GLU A 55 3.97 13.80 9.66
CA GLU A 55 3.45 15.04 10.27
C GLU A 55 2.38 14.78 11.32
N PHE A 56 1.52 13.78 11.09
CA PHE A 56 0.40 13.49 11.98
C PHE A 56 0.72 12.50 13.10
N ARG A 57 1.76 11.66 12.96
CA ARG A 57 2.24 10.81 14.08
C ARG A 57 2.47 11.57 15.39
N PRO A 58 3.26 12.67 15.41
CA PRO A 58 3.50 13.39 16.64
C PRO A 58 2.20 13.99 17.19
N LYS A 59 1.31 14.51 16.35
CA LYS A 59 0.00 15.05 16.76
C LYS A 59 -0.85 14.00 17.47
N VAL A 60 -1.01 12.82 16.86
CA VAL A 60 -1.82 11.70 17.39
C VAL A 60 -1.20 11.10 18.65
N LYS A 61 0.14 11.01 18.70
CA LYS A 61 0.87 10.53 19.88
C LYS A 61 0.71 11.48 21.07
N SER A 62 0.69 12.79 20.83
CA SER A 62 0.47 13.80 21.88
C SER A 62 -0.97 13.82 22.40
N THR A 63 -1.97 13.58 21.54
CA THR A 63 -3.38 13.49 21.98
C THR A 63 -3.69 12.19 22.69
N ASN A 64 -2.91 11.14 22.44
CA ASN A 64 -3.14 9.82 23.02
C ASN A 64 -1.85 9.26 23.64
N LEU A 65 -1.47 9.83 24.78
CA LEU A 65 -0.33 9.37 25.57
C LEU A 65 -0.59 7.94 26.06
N GLY A 66 0.15 6.96 25.53
CA GLY A 66 0.08 5.54 25.94
C GLY A 66 -0.42 4.56 24.89
N ILE A 67 -0.85 5.04 23.71
CA ILE A 67 -1.25 4.14 22.61
C ILE A 67 -0.03 3.52 21.93
N SER A 68 -0.13 2.22 21.60
CA SER A 68 0.90 1.51 20.83
C SER A 68 1.13 2.16 19.47
N ILE A 69 2.37 2.11 18.99
CA ILE A 69 2.77 2.53 17.64
C ILE A 69 1.85 1.92 16.57
N GLY A 70 1.41 0.67 16.76
CA GLY A 70 0.52 -0.02 15.83
C GLY A 70 -0.86 0.62 15.74
N ASP A 71 -1.44 1.03 16.87
CA ASP A 71 -2.78 1.61 16.90
C ASP A 71 -2.77 3.08 16.45
N VAL A 72 -1.67 3.81 16.66
CA VAL A 72 -1.45 5.11 16.01
C VAL A 72 -1.42 4.95 14.49
N ALA A 73 -0.76 3.91 13.97
CA ALA A 73 -0.73 3.65 12.53
C ALA A 73 -2.10 3.29 11.96
N LYS A 74 -2.92 2.52 12.69
CA LYS A 74 -4.31 2.24 12.30
C LYS A 74 -5.14 3.51 12.20
N LYS A 75 -5.12 4.36 13.24
CA LYS A 75 -5.83 5.65 13.23
C LYS A 75 -5.39 6.55 12.07
N LEU A 76 -4.09 6.61 11.78
CA LEU A 76 -3.57 7.38 10.63
C LEU A 76 -4.02 6.80 9.29
N GLY A 77 -4.13 5.49 9.16
CA GLY A 77 -4.66 4.82 7.96
C GLY A 77 -6.14 5.14 7.74
N GLU A 78 -6.94 5.18 8.80
CA GLU A 78 -8.35 5.59 8.73
C GLU A 78 -8.50 7.05 8.31
N ILE A 79 -7.74 7.96 8.95
CA ILE A 79 -7.74 9.38 8.58
C ILE A 79 -7.32 9.54 7.13
N TRP A 80 -6.24 8.87 6.70
CA TRP A 80 -5.80 8.90 5.31
C TRP A 80 -6.87 8.38 4.36
N ASN A 81 -7.52 7.26 4.63
CA ASN A 81 -8.59 6.76 3.75
C ASN A 81 -9.75 7.75 3.63
N ASN A 82 -10.08 8.46 4.71
CA ASN A 82 -11.14 9.46 4.74
C ASN A 82 -10.76 10.81 4.10
N LEU A 83 -9.47 11.10 3.91
CA LEU A 83 -9.03 12.30 3.17
C LEU A 83 -9.44 12.20 1.70
N SER A 84 -9.82 13.35 1.13
CA SER A 84 -10.13 13.44 -0.30
C SER A 84 -8.86 13.27 -1.16
N ASP A 85 -9.00 12.86 -2.43
CA ASP A 85 -7.86 12.74 -3.34
C ASP A 85 -7.11 14.08 -3.50
N SER A 86 -7.81 15.22 -3.36
CA SER A 86 -7.21 16.55 -3.36
C SER A 86 -6.31 16.83 -2.15
N GLU A 87 -6.59 16.26 -0.98
CA GLU A 87 -5.77 16.40 0.23
C GLU A 87 -4.63 15.36 0.29
N LYS A 88 -4.71 14.32 -0.55
CA LYS A 88 -3.68 13.28 -0.71
C LYS A 88 -2.65 13.63 -1.78
N GLN A 89 -2.95 14.60 -2.65
CA GLN A 89 -1.98 15.15 -3.59
C GLN A 89 -1.17 16.26 -2.90
N PRO A 90 0.17 16.26 -3.04
CA PRO A 90 1.01 17.35 -2.57
C PRO A 90 0.79 18.64 -3.39
#